data_AF-A0A929EHE5-F1
#
_entry.id   AF-A0A929EHE5-F1
#
_cell.length_a   1.000
_cell.length_b   1.000
_cell.length_c   1.000
_cell.angle_alpha   90.00
_cell.angle_beta   90.00
_cell.angle_gamma   90.00
#
_symmetry.space_group_name_H-M   'P 1'
#
loop_
_entity.id
_entity.type
_entity.pdbx_description
1 polymer ?
#
loop_
_entity_poly.entity_id
_entity_poly.type
_entity_poly.pdbx_seq_one_letter_code
_entity_poly.pdbx_strand_id
1 'polypeptide(L)'
;INYFTFDSMASLMRKAGFEIIETSAMFPMDLFLLMGDRYVGDDTIGRQCHAKRKQLDILLEEPGLKDFKTELYRLMARHGIGREMVIYGAKSSEGKRKQ
;
A
#
# COMPACT_ATOMS: atom_id res chain seq x y z
N ILE A 1 -19.98 7.99 -2.35
CA ILE A 1 -18.98 7.02 -2.88
C ILE A 1 -18.57 6.12 -1.73
N ASN A 2 -18.63 4.79 -1.91
CA ASN A 2 -18.09 3.85 -0.92
C ASN A 2 -16.60 3.68 -1.20
N TYR A 3 -15.74 4.05 -0.25
CA TYR A 3 -14.30 3.92 -0.38
C TYR A 3 -13.81 2.69 0.36
N PHE A 4 -12.92 1.93 -0.27
CA PHE A 4 -12.24 0.84 0.40
C PHE A 4 -11.12 1.39 1.30
N THR A 5 -11.24 1.12 2.60
CA THR A 5 -10.14 1.19 3.58
C THR A 5 -9.55 -0.20 3.80
N PHE A 6 -8.36 -0.27 4.41
CA PHE A 6 -7.74 -1.55 4.77
C PHE A 6 -8.70 -2.40 5.61
N ASP A 7 -9.42 -1.79 6.56
CA ASP A 7 -10.41 -2.49 7.38
C ASP A 7 -11.60 -3.01 6.58
N SER A 8 -12.15 -2.19 5.68
CA SER A 8 -13.30 -2.59 4.87
C SER A 8 -12.94 -3.72 3.90
N MET A 9 -11.73 -3.68 3.31
CA MET A 9 -11.26 -4.71 2.40
C MET A 9 -10.91 -5.99 3.15
N ALA A 10 -10.24 -5.89 4.30
CA ALA A 10 -9.97 -7.04 5.16
C ALA A 10 -11.27 -7.71 5.64
N SER A 11 -12.30 -6.93 5.98
CA SER A 11 -13.62 -7.45 6.33
C SER A 11 -14.26 -8.22 5.17
N LEU A 12 -14.20 -7.65 3.95
CA LEU A 12 -14.71 -8.30 2.74
C LEU A 12 -13.99 -9.62 2.46
N MET A 13 -12.66 -9.64 2.53
CA MET A 13 -11.84 -10.84 2.33
C MET A 13 -12.15 -11.93 3.36
N ARG A 14 -12.29 -11.58 4.64
CA ARG A 14 -12.69 -12.53 5.69
C ARG A 14 -14.06 -13.15 5.42
N LYS A 15 -15.05 -12.34 5.00
CA LYS A 15 -16.37 -12.83 4.61
C LYS A 15 -16.32 -13.74 3.37
N ALA A 16 -15.37 -13.50 2.48
CA ALA A 16 -15.10 -14.35 1.31
C ALA A 16 -14.29 -15.62 1.65
N GLY A 17 -13.99 -15.88 2.94
CA GLY A 17 -13.30 -17.09 3.39
C GLY A 17 -11.78 -17.01 3.32
N PHE A 18 -11.20 -15.82 3.33
CA PHE A 18 -9.75 -15.62 3.42
C PHE A 18 -9.33 -15.22 4.84
N GLU A 19 -8.21 -15.77 5.28
CA GLU A 19 -7.43 -15.23 6.40
C GLU A 19 -6.46 -14.18 5.86
N ILE A 20 -6.35 -13.04 6.54
CA ILE A 20 -5.40 -11.99 6.15
C ILE A 20 -4.02 -12.33 6.70
N ILE A 21 -3.04 -12.47 5.79
CA ILE A 21 -1.66 -12.81 6.12
C ILE A 21 -0.81 -11.55 6.28
N GLU A 22 -0.98 -10.59 5.38
CA GLU A 22 -0.19 -9.38 5.37
C GLU A 22 -0.93 -8.22 4.69
N THR A 23 -0.63 -7.01 5.15
CA THR A 23 -1.06 -5.77 4.50
C THR A 23 0.16 -4.90 4.25
N SER A 24 0.23 -4.29 3.07
CA SER A 24 1.27 -3.36 2.69
C SER A 24 0.69 -2.22 1.86
N ALA A 25 1.51 -1.21 1.63
CA ALA A 25 1.17 -0.02 0.88
C ALA A 25 2.31 0.35 -0.08
N MET A 26 2.06 1.32 -0.95
CA MET A 26 3.11 2.00 -1.73
C MET A 26 3.22 3.46 -1.34
N PHE A 27 4.40 4.04 -1.59
CA PHE A 27 4.67 5.45 -1.29
C PHE A 27 3.58 6.38 -1.84
N PRO A 28 2.95 7.20 -0.98
CA PRO A 28 1.92 8.14 -1.39
C PRO A 28 2.52 9.37 -2.07
N MET A 29 2.23 9.55 -3.36
CA MET A 29 2.62 10.76 -4.10
C MET A 29 2.09 12.03 -3.41
N ASP A 30 0.96 11.95 -2.71
CA ASP A 30 0.33 13.04 -1.98
C ASP A 30 1.25 13.66 -0.89
N LEU A 31 2.28 12.93 -0.41
CA LEU A 31 3.29 13.53 0.47
C LEU A 31 4.08 14.65 -0.23
N PHE A 32 4.33 14.55 -1.54
CA PHE A 32 4.97 15.64 -2.28
C PHE A 32 4.12 16.91 -2.26
N LEU A 33 2.79 16.79 -2.40
CA LEU A 33 1.88 17.94 -2.27
C LEU A 33 1.98 18.58 -0.88
N LEU A 34 2.00 17.76 0.17
CA LEU A 34 2.13 18.23 1.55
C LEU A 34 3.49 18.89 1.84
N MET A 35 4.54 18.50 1.10
CA MET A 35 5.87 19.12 1.16
C MET A 35 6.03 20.35 0.25
N GLY A 36 4.98 20.74 -0.51
CA GLY A 36 4.97 21.93 -1.35
C GLY A 36 5.21 21.69 -2.85
N ASP A 37 5.52 20.45 -3.25
CA ASP A 37 5.67 20.05 -4.66
C ASP A 37 4.27 19.88 -5.29
N ARG A 38 3.71 20.98 -5.81
CA ARG A 38 2.39 21.03 -6.47
C ARG A 38 2.41 20.41 -7.87
N TYR A 39 2.33 19.09 -7.97
CA TYR A 39 2.36 18.37 -9.25
C TYR A 39 1.00 18.30 -9.99
N VAL A 40 -0.11 18.67 -9.35
CA VAL A 40 -1.44 18.58 -9.99
C VAL A 40 -1.55 19.63 -11.09
N GLY A 41 -1.62 19.19 -12.34
CA GLY A 41 -1.66 20.06 -13.51
C GLY A 41 -0.30 20.61 -13.95
N ASP A 42 0.79 20.17 -13.31
CA ASP A 42 2.17 20.51 -13.69
C ASP A 42 2.94 19.23 -14.02
N ASP A 43 3.04 18.93 -15.31
CA ASP A 43 3.72 17.73 -15.81
C ASP A 43 5.22 17.71 -15.48
N THR A 44 5.85 18.87 -15.35
CA THR A 44 7.28 18.97 -15.05
C THR A 44 7.53 18.57 -13.60
N ILE A 45 6.79 19.15 -12.66
CA ILE A 45 6.85 18.76 -11.24
C ILE A 45 6.39 17.30 -11.08
N GLY A 46 5.33 16.88 -11.79
CA GLY A 46 4.84 15.50 -11.77
C GLY A 46 5.88 14.47 -12.18
N ARG A 47 6.62 14.73 -13.27
CA ARG A 47 7.74 13.86 -13.68
C ARG A 47 8.85 13.81 -12.64
N GLN A 48 9.19 14.94 -12.00
CA GLN A 48 10.21 14.98 -10.95
C GLN A 48 9.79 14.19 -9.71
N CYS A 49 8.57 14.38 -9.20
CA CYS A 49 8.04 13.61 -8.08
C CYS A 49 8.00 12.11 -8.39
N HIS A 50 7.58 11.72 -9.60
CA HIS A 50 7.56 10.33 -10.02
C HIS A 50 8.98 9.73 -10.11
N ALA A 51 9.98 10.51 -10.56
CA ALA A 51 11.38 10.09 -10.56
C ALA A 51 11.90 9.90 -9.13
N LYS A 52 11.65 10.83 -8.21
CA LYS A 52 11.99 10.71 -6.78
C LYS A 52 11.37 9.44 -6.17
N ARG A 53 10.08 9.17 -6.44
CA ARG A 53 9.39 7.95 -6.00
C ARG A 53 10.07 6.68 -6.53
N LYS A 54 10.38 6.63 -7.82
CA LYS A 54 11.06 5.47 -8.42
C LYS A 54 12.46 5.25 -7.85
N GLN A 55 13.20 6.33 -7.60
CA GLN A 55 14.51 6.24 -6.98
C GLN A 55 14.43 5.70 -5.55
N LEU A 56 13.44 6.13 -4.77
CA LEU A 56 13.18 5.56 -3.44
C LEU A 56 12.92 4.05 -3.53
N ASP A 57 12.04 3.61 -4.44
CA ASP A 57 11.74 2.18 -4.61
C ASP A 57 13.00 1.37 -4.93
N ILE A 58 13.83 1.84 -5.87
CA ILE A 58 15.09 1.18 -6.25
C ILE A 58 16.04 1.08 -5.05
N LEU A 59 16.24 2.17 -4.31
CA LEU A 59 17.13 2.17 -3.14
C LEU A 59 16.63 1.22 -2.04
N LEU A 60 15.32 1.11 -1.85
CA LEU A 60 14.73 0.21 -0.86
C LEU A 60 14.79 -1.27 -1.26
N GLU A 61 15.11 -1.60 -2.52
CA GLU A 61 15.39 -2.99 -2.94
C GLU A 61 16.80 -3.46 -2.59
N GLU A 62 17.69 -2.56 -2.15
CA GLU A 62 19.02 -2.95 -1.70
C GLU A 62 18.93 -4.02 -0.59
N PRO A 63 19.73 -5.10 -0.63
CA PRO A 63 19.59 -6.22 0.29
C PRO A 63 19.58 -5.83 1.78
N GLY A 64 20.36 -4.82 2.16
CA GLY A 64 20.43 -4.30 3.53
C GLY A 64 19.22 -3.47 3.98
N LEU A 65 18.33 -3.09 3.06
CA LEU A 65 17.16 -2.24 3.34
C LEU A 65 15.83 -2.97 3.16
N LYS A 66 15.83 -4.24 2.73
CA LYS A 66 14.62 -5.00 2.43
C LYS A 66 13.66 -5.14 3.62
N ASP A 67 14.20 -5.41 4.81
CA ASP A 67 13.41 -5.54 6.04
C ASP A 67 12.82 -4.19 6.44
N PHE A 68 13.63 -3.12 6.35
CA PHE A 68 13.18 -1.76 6.60
C PHE A 68 12.06 -1.33 5.63
N LYS A 69 12.21 -1.62 4.33
CA LYS A 69 11.17 -1.38 3.31
C LYS A 69 9.85 -2.06 3.70
N THR A 70 9.93 -3.32 4.10
CA THR A 70 8.77 -4.12 4.50
C THR A 70 8.09 -3.50 5.72
N GLU A 71 8.86 -3.14 6.74
CA GLU A 71 8.33 -2.49 7.94
C GLU A 71 7.71 -1.12 7.65
N LEU A 72 8.39 -0.29 6.85
CA LEU A 72 7.93 1.04 6.44
C LEU A 72 6.55 0.96 5.78
N TYR A 73 6.38 0.08 4.79
CA TYR A 73 5.12 -0.02 4.06
C TYR A 73 4.01 -0.71 4.86
N ARG A 74 4.35 -1.64 5.77
CA ARG A 74 3.39 -2.18 6.75
C ARG A 74 2.92 -1.10 7.73
N LEU A 75 3.81 -0.23 8.18
CA LEU A 75 3.48 0.88 9.07
C LEU A 75 2.55 1.88 8.36
N MET A 76 2.86 2.25 7.12
CA MET A 76 1.99 3.09 6.30
C MET A 76 0.60 2.47 6.14
N ALA A 77 0.53 1.18 5.75
CA ALA A 77 -0.72 0.44 5.61
C ALA A 77 -1.55 0.43 6.89
N ARG A 78 -0.92 0.17 8.04
CA ARG A 78 -1.55 0.18 9.37
C ARG A 78 -2.24 1.51 9.67
N HIS A 79 -1.67 2.62 9.21
CA HIS A 79 -2.21 3.96 9.42
C HIS A 79 -3.08 4.45 8.25
N GLY A 80 -3.40 3.59 7.28
CA GLY A 80 -4.21 3.96 6.12
C GLY A 80 -3.50 4.93 5.16
N ILE A 81 -2.17 4.97 5.20
CA ILE A 81 -1.33 5.83 4.37
C ILE A 81 -0.80 5.00 3.21
N GLY A 82 -0.94 5.53 1.99
CA GLY A 82 -0.40 4.89 0.79
C GLY A 82 -1.23 5.19 -0.44
N ARG A 83 -0.60 5.10 -1.62
CA ARG A 83 -1.31 5.30 -2.90
C ARG A 83 -2.04 4.04 -3.36
N GLU A 84 -1.54 2.89 -2.95
CA GLU A 84 -2.05 1.57 -3.29
C GLU A 84 -2.16 0.73 -2.02
N MET A 85 -3.23 -0.05 -1.93
CA MET A 85 -3.51 -0.99 -0.86
C MET A 85 -3.21 -2.40 -1.36
N VAL A 86 -2.27 -3.08 -0.71
CA VAL A 86 -1.93 -4.47 -1.01
C VAL A 86 -2.31 -5.33 0.20
N ILE A 87 -3.15 -6.34 -0.01
CA ILE A 87 -3.56 -7.28 1.03
C ILE A 87 -3.36 -8.69 0.54
N TYR A 88 -2.54 -9.46 1.26
CA TYR A 88 -2.33 -10.87 1.02
C TYR A 88 -3.27 -11.69 1.89
N GLY A 89 -4.03 -12.58 1.27
CA GLY A 89 -4.94 -13.48 1.98
C GLY A 89 -4.72 -14.93 1.58
N ALA A 90 -4.76 -15.83 2.56
CA ALA A 90 -4.78 -17.26 2.34
C ALA A 90 -6.21 -17.78 2.45
N LYS A 91 -6.62 -18.70 1.57
CA LYS A 91 -7.95 -19.31 1.67
C LYS A 91 -8.03 -20.13 2.96
N SER A 92 -8.96 -19.79 3.84
CA SER A 92 -9.19 -20.57 5.06
C SER A 92 -9.71 -21.95 4.70
N SER A 93 -9.11 -22.99 5.30
CA SER A 93 -9.51 -24.39 5.15
C SER A 93 -10.92 -24.66 5.67
N GLU A 94 -11.48 -23.77 6.49
CA GLU A 94 -12.81 -23.87 7.07
C GLU A 94 -13.94 -23.57 6.07
N GLY A 95 -13.64 -22.97 4.92
CA GLY A 95 -14.63 -22.64 3.88
C GLY A 95 -15.23 -23.83 3.12
N LYS A 96 -14.87 -25.08 3.46
CA LYS A 96 -15.46 -26.31 2.86
C LYS A 96 -16.65 -26.88 3.63
N ARG A 97 -17.11 -26.27 4.72
CA ARG A 97 -18.23 -26.78 5.54
C ARG A 97 -19.40 -25.80 5.67
N LYS A 98 -20.00 -25.39 4.55
CA LYS A 98 -21.43 -25.07 4.52
C LYS A 98 -22.00 -25.61 3.21
N GLN A 99 -22.47 -26.86 3.29
CA GLN A 99 -23.49 -27.42 2.41
C GLN A 99 -24.78 -26.61 2.58
#